data_AF-A0A8R7PH61-F1
#
_entry.id   AF-A0A8R7PH61-F1
#
_cell.length_a   1.000
_cell.length_b   1.000
_cell.length_c   1.000
_cell.angle_alpha   90.00
_cell.angle_beta   90.00
_cell.angle_gamma   90.00
#
_symmetry.space_group_name_H-M   'P 1'
#
loop_
_entity.id
_entity.type
_entity.pdbx_description
1 polymer ?
#
loop_
_entity_poly.entity_id
_entity_poly.type
_entity_poly.pdbx_seq_one_letter_code
_entity_poly.pdbx_strand_id
1 'polypeptide(L)'
;MDRFCCYIGASLPCYALVKYTSSRDFPIDRLDLASTTRSIETMVKTRVGAVRPWALLALALLLIAGSCVEAADEQAANGGGRRRRTHRRSAAAVADMMVPITFLNASVEKGAVCMDGTPAAYHLDPGSGAGSKSWIVNLEGGGWCNNARTCRFRTRTHHGSSNFMERQIAFTGIMSASPAENPDFYNWNRVKIRYCDSASFAGDTFDKGTGLYFRGQRIWEEAIQHLLSIGMASADRALLTGCSAGGLAAILHCDQFGAFFAGRSTTVKCLADAGLFLDAVDVSGGRSLRSYYGDIVAMQGVAPNLPPTCTDHLDATSCFFPQNIIDSIKTPIFLLNAAYDVWQVTKCLHAGMTYLKVGVTNLHKEVANLTET
;
A
#
# COMPACT_ATOMS: atom_id res chain seq x y z
N MET A 1 -12.70 -6.82 9.75
CA MET A 1 -12.67 -6.47 8.32
C MET A 1 -12.22 -5.03 8.06
N ASP A 2 -12.33 -4.11 9.02
CA ASP A 2 -11.91 -2.68 8.86
C ASP A 2 -10.41 -2.37 9.09
N ARG A 3 -9.53 -3.37 9.28
CA ARG A 3 -8.16 -3.16 9.79
C ARG A 3 -7.03 -3.35 8.77
N PHE A 4 -7.38 -3.61 7.51
CA PHE A 4 -6.41 -3.84 6.44
C PHE A 4 -6.35 -2.72 5.40
N CYS A 5 -7.23 -1.72 5.46
CA CYS A 5 -7.22 -0.62 4.52
C CYS A 5 -6.20 0.45 4.94
N CYS A 6 -5.36 0.84 3.99
CA CYS A 6 -4.43 1.95 4.11
C CYS A 6 -5.14 3.23 4.60
N TYR A 7 -4.76 3.72 5.78
CA TYR A 7 -5.27 4.97 6.36
C TYR A 7 -4.65 6.17 5.61
N ILE A 8 -5.19 6.49 4.44
CA ILE A 8 -5.15 7.86 3.94
C ILE A 8 -6.35 8.55 4.59
N GLY A 9 -6.14 9.65 5.30
CA GLY A 9 -7.09 10.33 6.19
C GLY A 9 -8.38 10.88 5.55
N ALA A 10 -9.14 10.06 4.84
CA ALA A 10 -10.51 10.28 4.45
C ALA A 10 -11.34 9.11 4.98
N SER A 11 -12.18 9.39 5.97
CA SER A 11 -13.21 8.49 6.50
C SER A 11 -14.26 8.21 5.43
N LEU A 12 -13.94 7.37 4.44
CA LEU A 12 -14.89 6.85 3.46
C LEU A 12 -15.08 5.33 3.71
N PRO A 13 -16.33 4.88 3.95
CA PRO A 13 -16.62 3.48 4.19
C PRO A 13 -16.13 2.57 3.04
N CYS A 14 -15.58 1.41 3.41
CA CYS A 14 -15.10 0.36 2.51
C CYS A 14 -16.25 -0.21 1.67
N TYR A 15 -16.63 0.46 0.59
CA TYR A 15 -17.59 -0.08 -0.37
C TYR A 15 -16.85 -0.92 -1.42
N ALA A 16 -17.14 -2.23 -1.39
CA ALA A 16 -16.65 -3.29 -2.27
C ALA A 16 -15.14 -3.53 -2.22
N LEU A 17 -14.72 -4.55 -1.46
CA LEU A 17 -13.38 -5.14 -1.54
C LEU A 17 -13.39 -6.25 -2.60
N VAL A 18 -12.40 -6.25 -3.48
CA VAL A 18 -12.17 -7.34 -4.42
C VAL A 18 -11.02 -8.16 -3.86
N LYS A 19 -11.30 -9.44 -3.61
CA LYS A 19 -10.32 -10.42 -3.15
C LYS A 19 -9.94 -11.28 -4.34
N TYR A 20 -8.64 -11.36 -4.62
CA TYR A 20 -8.09 -12.27 -5.61
C TYR A 20 -6.96 -13.08 -4.98
N THR A 21 -6.98 -14.39 -5.20
CA THR A 21 -5.95 -15.33 -4.73
C THR A 21 -5.45 -16.12 -5.94
N SER A 22 -4.19 -15.93 -6.30
CA SER A 22 -3.56 -16.72 -7.38
C SER A 22 -3.03 -18.05 -6.82
N SER A 23 -3.68 -19.15 -7.22
CA SER A 23 -3.31 -20.57 -7.04
C SER A 23 -3.41 -21.23 -5.65
N ARG A 24 -3.38 -22.57 -5.70
CA ARG A 24 -4.03 -23.58 -4.83
C ARG A 24 -3.45 -23.66 -3.42
N ASP A 25 -4.33 -23.87 -2.45
CA ASP A 25 -4.08 -24.05 -1.02
C ASP A 25 -3.39 -22.86 -0.33
N PHE A 26 -4.21 -21.90 0.09
CA PHE A 26 -3.85 -20.88 1.08
C PHE A 26 -4.40 -21.26 2.47
N PRO A 27 -3.94 -22.34 3.15
CA PRO A 27 -4.30 -22.53 4.55
C PRO A 27 -3.50 -21.49 5.35
N ILE A 28 -4.19 -20.42 5.72
CA ILE A 28 -4.04 -19.86 7.06
C ILE A 28 -5.02 -20.70 7.87
N ASP A 29 -4.55 -21.61 8.72
CA ASP A 29 -5.39 -22.53 9.53
C ASP A 29 -6.32 -21.82 10.55
N ARG A 30 -6.68 -20.56 10.30
CA ARG A 30 -7.69 -19.78 11.02
C ARG A 30 -8.49 -18.79 10.16
N LEU A 31 -8.42 -18.83 8.84
CA LEU A 31 -9.41 -18.15 7.99
C LEU A 31 -10.62 -19.08 7.74
N ASP A 32 -11.32 -19.47 8.80
CA ASP A 32 -12.75 -19.78 8.70
C ASP A 32 -13.50 -18.46 8.46
N LEU A 33 -13.38 -17.92 7.25
CA LEU A 33 -14.47 -17.10 6.70
C LEU A 33 -15.57 -18.09 6.37
N ALA A 34 -16.54 -18.21 7.28
CA ALA A 34 -17.79 -18.90 7.04
C ALA A 34 -18.25 -18.67 5.60
N SER A 35 -18.26 -19.76 4.82
CA SER A 35 -18.80 -19.75 3.48
C SER A 35 -20.26 -19.33 3.59
N THR A 36 -20.59 -18.23 2.93
CA THR A 36 -21.97 -17.99 2.51
C THR A 36 -21.90 -17.44 1.12
N THR A 37 -21.62 -18.35 0.18
CA THR A 37 -21.99 -18.19 -1.22
C THR A 37 -23.52 -18.09 -1.25
N ARG A 38 -24.05 -16.87 -1.22
CA ARG A 38 -25.39 -16.59 -1.74
C ARG A 38 -25.22 -15.79 -3.01
N SER A 39 -25.71 -16.37 -4.10
CA SER A 39 -25.80 -15.75 -5.41
C SER A 39 -26.27 -14.29 -5.31
N ILE A 40 -25.53 -13.37 -5.94
CA ILE A 40 -25.90 -11.96 -6.11
C ILE A 40 -26.96 -11.85 -7.22
N GLU A 41 -28.01 -12.66 -7.14
CA GLU A 41 -29.23 -12.51 -7.96
C GLU A 41 -30.48 -12.27 -7.10
N THR A 42 -30.36 -12.18 -5.77
CA THR A 42 -31.54 -11.99 -4.90
C THR A 42 -31.41 -10.87 -3.87
N MET A 43 -30.65 -9.80 -4.17
CA MET A 43 -30.61 -8.60 -3.32
C MET A 43 -30.82 -7.27 -4.08
N VAL A 44 -31.60 -7.30 -5.18
CA VAL A 44 -32.12 -6.07 -5.83
C VAL A 44 -33.65 -6.09 -5.99
N LYS A 45 -34.37 -7.13 -5.55
CA LYS A 45 -35.84 -7.22 -5.73
C LYS A 45 -36.73 -7.03 -4.51
N THR A 46 -36.22 -6.57 -3.37
CA THR A 46 -37.07 -6.33 -2.19
C THR A 46 -36.67 -5.07 -1.44
N ARG A 47 -37.18 -3.93 -1.93
CA ARG A 47 -37.75 -2.78 -1.18
C ARG A 47 -37.63 -1.51 -2.04
N VAL A 48 -38.38 -1.45 -3.13
CA VAL A 48 -38.90 -0.17 -3.63
C VAL A 48 -40.40 -0.20 -3.40
N GLY A 49 -40.79 0.02 -2.14
CA GLY A 49 -42.10 0.52 -1.80
C GLY A 49 -42.03 2.05 -1.82
N ALA A 50 -42.88 2.68 -2.62
CA ALA A 50 -42.87 4.10 -2.95
C ALA A 50 -42.64 5.03 -1.74
N VAL A 51 -41.56 5.83 -1.79
CA VAL A 51 -41.37 6.98 -0.91
C VAL A 51 -41.65 8.24 -1.73
N ARG A 52 -42.62 9.04 -1.30
CA ARG A 52 -43.15 10.20 -2.02
C ARG A 52 -42.12 11.36 -2.07
N PRO A 53 -42.14 12.21 -3.12
CA PRO A 53 -41.08 13.19 -3.43
C PRO A 53 -40.83 14.30 -2.40
N TRP A 54 -41.68 14.44 -1.38
CA TRP A 54 -41.61 15.54 -0.41
C TRP A 54 -40.65 15.27 0.76
N ALA A 55 -40.27 14.00 0.99
CA ALA A 55 -39.38 13.63 2.11
C ALA A 55 -37.90 14.00 1.87
N LEU A 56 -37.49 14.20 0.61
CA LEU A 56 -36.11 14.58 0.27
C LEU A 56 -35.85 16.09 0.44
N LEU A 57 -36.90 16.93 0.42
CA LEU A 57 -36.78 18.37 0.65
C LEU A 57 -36.58 18.74 2.13
N ALA A 58 -37.12 17.95 3.07
CA ALA A 58 -36.96 18.19 4.50
C ALA A 58 -35.54 17.89 5.00
N LEU A 59 -34.84 16.93 4.38
CA LEU A 59 -33.47 16.57 4.75
C LEU A 59 -32.43 17.58 4.23
N ALA A 60 -32.74 18.28 3.12
CA ALA A 60 -31.88 19.31 2.55
C ALA A 60 -31.95 20.65 3.32
N LEU A 61 -33.08 20.96 3.97
CA LEU A 61 -33.25 22.20 4.76
C LEU A 61 -32.64 22.12 6.17
N LEU A 62 -32.44 20.93 6.73
CA LEU A 62 -31.80 20.74 8.04
C LEU A 62 -30.26 20.78 8.00
N LEU A 63 -29.65 20.82 6.82
CA LEU A 63 -28.19 20.87 6.64
C LEU A 63 -27.64 22.27 6.33
N ILE A 64 -28.48 23.30 6.25
CA ILE A 64 -28.05 24.69 5.96
C ILE A 64 -28.05 25.59 7.22
N ALA A 65 -28.62 25.16 8.35
CA ALA A 65 -28.59 25.91 9.61
C ALA A 65 -27.70 25.21 10.65
N GLY A 66 -26.39 25.35 10.52
CA GLY A 66 -25.46 24.73 11.46
C GLY A 66 -24.00 25.09 11.21
N SER A 67 -23.70 26.37 11.05
CA SER A 67 -22.32 26.86 11.12
C SER A 67 -22.30 28.22 11.80
N CYS A 68 -21.35 28.37 12.74
CA CYS A 68 -20.91 29.56 13.47
C CYS A 68 -21.73 29.95 14.72
N VAL A 69 -21.18 29.66 15.91
CA VAL A 69 -20.99 30.60 17.03
C VAL A 69 -19.80 30.11 17.89
N GLU A 70 -18.80 30.97 18.09
CA GLU A 70 -17.78 30.85 19.15
C GLU A 70 -18.38 31.22 20.51
N ALA A 71 -17.98 30.54 21.60
CA ALA A 71 -17.98 31.17 22.92
C ALA A 71 -16.95 30.50 23.84
N ALA A 72 -16.23 31.37 24.56
CA ALA A 72 -15.12 31.10 25.44
C ALA A 72 -15.54 30.78 26.89
N ASP A 73 -14.58 30.14 27.58
CA ASP A 73 -14.21 30.16 29.01
C ASP A 73 -15.26 30.04 30.13
N GLU A 74 -15.02 29.10 31.06
CA GLU A 74 -15.18 29.36 32.49
C GLU A 74 -14.32 28.41 33.35
N GLN A 75 -13.58 29.00 34.28
CA GLN A 75 -12.59 28.37 35.15
C GLN A 75 -13.18 27.75 36.43
N ALA A 76 -12.51 26.67 36.86
CA ALA A 76 -12.18 26.26 38.23
C ALA A 76 -13.29 25.88 39.24
N ALA A 77 -13.24 24.62 39.72
CA ALA A 77 -12.89 24.30 41.11
C ALA A 77 -12.77 22.77 41.39
N ASN A 78 -11.68 22.43 42.10
CA ASN A 78 -11.45 21.29 43.01
C ASN A 78 -11.72 19.83 42.60
N GLY A 79 -10.64 19.02 42.63
CA GLY A 79 -10.72 17.55 42.76
C GLY A 79 -9.47 16.82 42.25
N GLY A 80 -8.49 16.60 43.13
CA GLY A 80 -7.18 16.04 42.80
C GLY A 80 -7.16 14.57 42.32
N GLY A 81 -6.07 14.21 41.63
CA GLY A 81 -5.45 12.89 41.74
C GLY A 81 -5.59 11.88 40.58
N ARG A 82 -6.58 11.98 39.67
CA ARG A 82 -6.83 10.89 38.68
C ARG A 82 -6.45 11.18 37.22
N ARG A 83 -6.43 12.45 36.78
CA ARG A 83 -6.15 12.82 35.37
C ARG A 83 -4.69 12.63 34.93
N ARG A 84 -3.73 12.71 35.85
CA ARG A 84 -2.29 12.63 35.52
C ARG A 84 -1.83 11.20 35.19
N ARG A 85 -2.56 10.17 35.64
CA ARG A 85 -2.23 8.75 35.46
C ARG A 85 -2.73 8.19 34.12
N THR A 86 -3.87 8.67 33.62
CA THR A 86 -4.45 8.24 32.32
C THR A 86 -3.65 8.79 31.15
N HIS A 87 -3.29 10.08 31.16
CA HIS A 87 -2.42 10.66 30.11
C HIS A 87 -1.03 10.00 30.03
N ARG A 88 -0.45 9.60 31.17
CA ARG A 88 0.86 8.93 31.22
C ARG A 88 0.80 7.49 30.69
N ARG A 89 -0.32 6.78 30.92
CA ARG A 89 -0.58 5.43 30.35
C ARG A 89 -0.80 5.48 28.84
N SER A 90 -1.55 6.47 28.36
CA SER A 90 -1.76 6.67 26.92
C SER A 90 -0.47 7.09 26.20
N ALA A 91 0.32 8.01 26.78
CA ALA A 91 1.60 8.41 26.21
C ALA A 91 2.64 7.28 26.22
N ALA A 92 2.68 6.44 27.26
CA ALA A 92 3.54 5.27 27.32
C ALA A 92 3.13 4.18 26.31
N ALA A 93 1.83 3.94 26.13
CA ALA A 93 1.34 3.03 25.09
C ALA A 93 1.63 3.52 23.67
N VAL A 94 1.60 4.85 23.44
CA VAL A 94 2.00 5.45 22.16
C VAL A 94 3.50 5.39 21.95
N ALA A 95 4.30 5.57 23.00
CA ALA A 95 5.75 5.41 22.94
C ALA A 95 6.16 3.97 22.59
N ASP A 96 5.40 2.97 23.06
CA ASP A 96 5.61 1.54 22.75
C ASP A 96 5.30 1.17 21.28
N MET A 97 4.67 2.09 20.52
CA MET A 97 4.35 1.91 19.10
C MET A 97 5.32 2.62 18.14
N MET A 98 6.24 3.46 18.66
CA MET A 98 7.15 4.26 17.84
C MET A 98 8.43 3.47 17.52
N VAL A 99 8.61 3.14 16.25
CA VAL A 99 9.74 2.33 15.78
C VAL A 99 10.82 3.24 15.20
N PRO A 100 12.09 3.16 15.65
CA PRO A 100 13.17 4.00 15.15
C PRO A 100 13.61 3.63 13.73
N ILE A 101 14.12 4.63 13.01
CA ILE A 101 14.70 4.45 11.68
C ILE A 101 16.13 3.92 11.76
N THR A 102 16.49 3.07 10.81
CA THR A 102 17.85 2.59 10.54
C THR A 102 18.25 3.00 9.13
N PHE A 103 19.39 3.69 9.00
CA PHE A 103 19.96 4.04 7.71
C PHE A 103 20.94 2.95 7.26
N LEU A 104 20.79 2.50 6.02
CA LEU A 104 21.69 1.56 5.39
C LEU A 104 22.87 2.33 4.77
N ASN A 105 23.77 2.86 5.58
CA ASN A 105 24.88 3.68 5.05
C ASN A 105 25.74 2.95 4.01
N ALA A 106 25.94 1.64 4.18
CA ALA A 106 26.65 0.79 3.22
C ALA A 106 25.93 0.68 1.85
N SER A 107 24.65 1.03 1.77
CA SER A 107 23.88 1.00 0.51
C SER A 107 24.40 2.05 -0.49
N VAL A 108 25.00 3.14 -0.01
CA VAL A 108 25.54 4.22 -0.84
C VAL A 108 26.67 3.71 -1.74
N GLU A 109 27.60 2.93 -1.18
CA GLU A 109 28.74 2.37 -1.93
C GLU A 109 28.28 1.39 -3.03
N LYS A 110 27.11 0.78 -2.83
CA LYS A 110 26.48 -0.13 -3.79
C LYS A 110 25.51 0.57 -4.75
N GLY A 111 25.36 1.89 -4.62
CA GLY A 111 24.47 2.71 -5.44
C GLY A 111 22.98 2.53 -5.14
N ALA A 112 22.62 1.88 -4.03
CA ALA A 112 21.25 1.75 -3.52
C ALA A 112 20.88 3.00 -2.70
N VAL A 113 20.59 4.09 -3.41
CA VAL A 113 20.37 5.42 -2.83
C VAL A 113 19.02 5.99 -3.22
N CYS A 114 18.47 6.85 -2.36
CA CYS A 114 17.29 7.66 -2.67
C CYS A 114 17.55 8.61 -3.86
N MET A 115 16.48 9.25 -4.36
CA MET A 115 16.58 10.13 -5.53
C MET A 115 17.62 11.26 -5.44
N ASP A 116 17.94 11.72 -4.23
CA ASP A 116 18.96 12.73 -3.97
C ASP A 116 20.36 12.18 -3.65
N GLY A 117 20.55 10.86 -3.67
CA GLY A 117 21.81 10.19 -3.36
C GLY A 117 22.00 9.80 -1.89
N THR A 118 21.02 10.10 -1.02
CA THR A 118 21.08 9.68 0.40
C THR A 118 20.85 8.17 0.57
N PRO A 119 21.34 7.55 1.67
CA PRO A 119 21.20 6.10 1.89
C PRO A 119 19.74 5.65 1.96
N ALA A 120 19.50 4.39 1.62
CA ALA A 120 18.24 3.71 1.91
C ALA A 120 18.00 3.60 3.42
N ALA A 121 16.75 3.40 3.83
CA ALA A 121 16.40 3.27 5.25
C ALA A 121 15.20 2.34 5.49
N TYR A 122 15.13 1.81 6.70
CA TYR A 122 13.99 1.00 7.16
C TYR A 122 13.72 1.23 8.65
N HIS A 123 12.53 0.87 9.12
CA HIS A 123 12.19 0.76 10.53
C HIS A 123 12.02 -0.71 10.88
N LEU A 124 12.51 -1.14 12.04
CA LEU A 124 12.41 -2.53 12.49
C LEU A 124 11.99 -2.59 13.95
N ASP A 125 10.91 -3.32 14.18
CA ASP A 125 10.43 -3.72 15.49
C ASP A 125 10.65 -5.23 15.67
N PRO A 126 11.59 -5.65 16.53
CA PRO A 126 11.96 -7.05 16.69
C PRO A 126 10.81 -7.93 17.17
N GLY A 127 10.73 -9.14 16.63
CA GLY A 127 9.76 -10.14 17.05
C GLY A 127 10.05 -10.71 18.43
N SER A 128 9.04 -11.34 19.04
CA SER A 128 9.14 -11.95 20.37
C SER A 128 8.43 -13.29 20.46
N GLY A 129 8.85 -14.13 21.40
CA GLY A 129 8.27 -15.45 21.65
C GLY A 129 8.18 -16.31 20.39
N ALA A 130 7.01 -16.88 20.14
CA ALA A 130 6.74 -17.74 18.98
C ALA A 130 6.86 -17.01 17.62
N GLY A 131 6.74 -15.68 17.60
CA GLY A 131 6.87 -14.87 16.37
C GLY A 131 8.31 -14.47 16.04
N SER A 132 9.29 -14.75 16.90
CA SER A 132 10.70 -14.32 16.73
C SER A 132 11.38 -14.85 15.46
N LYS A 133 10.88 -15.94 14.87
CA LYS A 133 11.35 -16.49 13.59
C LYS A 133 10.44 -16.19 12.40
N SER A 134 9.45 -15.33 12.59
CA SER A 134 8.53 -14.92 11.52
C SER A 134 8.73 -13.45 11.19
N TRP A 135 8.58 -13.08 9.93
CA TRP A 135 8.92 -11.75 9.43
C TRP A 135 7.80 -11.16 8.58
N ILE A 136 7.49 -9.89 8.80
CA ILE A 136 6.72 -9.04 7.88
C ILE A 136 7.66 -7.98 7.33
N VAL A 137 7.80 -7.94 6.01
CA VAL A 137 8.51 -6.89 5.27
C VAL A 137 7.47 -6.04 4.55
N ASN A 138 7.23 -4.84 5.05
CA ASN A 138 6.29 -3.88 4.48
C ASN A 138 7.05 -2.84 3.63
N LEU A 139 6.66 -2.71 2.36
CA LEU A 139 7.13 -1.68 1.44
C LEU A 139 6.23 -0.45 1.56
N GLU A 140 6.82 0.67 1.94
CA GLU A 140 6.10 1.94 2.02
C GLU A 140 5.57 2.37 0.63
N GLY A 141 4.36 2.94 0.59
CA GLY A 141 3.81 3.56 -0.62
C GLY A 141 4.04 5.07 -0.65
N GLY A 142 3.56 5.75 -1.69
CA GLY A 142 3.70 7.21 -1.75
C GLY A 142 3.54 7.83 -3.13
N GLY A 143 2.80 7.17 -4.02
CA GLY A 143 2.67 7.56 -5.42
C GLY A 143 3.99 7.52 -6.20
N TRP A 144 4.02 8.21 -7.33
CA TRP A 144 5.17 8.23 -8.25
C TRP A 144 5.44 9.65 -8.74
N CYS A 145 6.53 9.83 -9.46
CA CYS A 145 6.78 11.00 -10.30
C CYS A 145 7.11 10.54 -11.72
N ASN A 146 6.66 11.28 -12.72
CA ASN A 146 6.76 10.86 -14.13
C ASN A 146 7.50 11.89 -15.00
N ASN A 147 8.11 12.91 -14.40
CA ASN A 147 8.94 13.87 -15.13
C ASN A 147 9.95 14.55 -14.20
N ALA A 148 11.00 15.13 -14.79
CA ALA A 148 12.09 15.80 -14.10
C ALA A 148 11.63 16.80 -13.03
N ARG A 149 10.61 17.61 -13.32
CA ARG A 149 10.10 18.63 -12.40
C ARG A 149 9.45 18.01 -11.17
N THR A 150 8.54 17.06 -11.37
CA THR A 150 7.83 16.38 -10.27
C THR A 150 8.77 15.52 -9.45
N CYS A 151 9.73 14.83 -10.08
CA CYS A 151 10.73 14.04 -9.36
C CYS A 151 11.68 14.90 -8.54
N ARG A 152 12.16 16.03 -9.08
CA ARG A 152 12.98 16.98 -8.32
C ARG A 152 12.22 17.64 -7.17
N PHE A 153 10.91 17.75 -7.22
CA PHE A 153 10.14 18.20 -6.06
C PHE A 153 10.16 17.16 -4.93
N ARG A 154 10.06 15.88 -5.27
CA ARG A 154 10.06 14.78 -4.28
C ARG A 154 11.39 14.63 -3.53
N THR A 155 12.52 15.03 -4.11
CA THR A 155 13.80 15.04 -3.38
C THR A 155 13.81 15.95 -2.15
N ARG A 156 12.83 16.85 -2.02
CA ARG A 156 12.64 17.74 -0.87
C ARG A 156 11.67 17.17 0.17
N THR A 157 11.32 15.89 0.09
CA THR A 157 10.42 15.21 1.02
C THR A 157 10.99 13.85 1.43
N HIS A 158 10.37 13.17 2.41
CA HIS A 158 10.77 11.82 2.84
C HIS A 158 10.68 10.78 1.70
N HIS A 159 9.94 11.08 0.63
CA HIS A 159 9.76 10.21 -0.52
C HIS A 159 10.83 10.37 -1.62
N GLY A 160 11.84 11.20 -1.41
CA GLY A 160 12.98 11.32 -2.32
C GLY A 160 14.32 11.51 -1.65
N SER A 161 14.33 11.59 -0.32
CA SER A 161 15.55 11.75 0.47
C SER A 161 15.35 11.21 1.87
N SER A 162 16.31 10.41 2.33
CA SER A 162 16.30 9.89 3.69
C SER A 162 16.66 10.93 4.74
N ASN A 163 17.15 12.12 4.34
CA ASN A 163 17.33 13.27 5.23
C ASN A 163 16.00 13.80 5.79
N PHE A 164 14.90 13.63 5.04
CA PHE A 164 13.58 14.11 5.44
C PHE A 164 12.69 13.02 6.05
N MET A 165 13.18 11.78 6.16
CA MET A 165 12.42 10.70 6.77
C MET A 165 12.25 10.90 8.28
N GLU A 166 11.06 10.58 8.77
CA GLU A 166 10.74 10.59 10.18
C GLU A 166 11.68 9.64 10.95
N ARG A 167 12.28 10.14 12.03
CA ARG A 167 13.23 9.37 12.84
C ARG A 167 12.58 8.21 13.59
N GLN A 168 11.28 8.33 13.83
CA GLN A 168 10.45 7.28 14.39
C GLN A 168 9.06 7.36 13.74
N ILE A 169 8.44 6.20 13.52
CA ILE A 169 7.06 6.12 13.02
C ILE A 169 6.25 5.15 13.86
N ALA A 170 4.95 5.42 14.00
CA ALA A 170 4.04 4.48 14.61
C ALA A 170 3.78 3.31 13.65
N PHE A 171 3.92 2.08 14.13
CA PHE A 171 3.42 0.92 13.41
C PHE A 171 1.96 0.65 13.80
N THR A 172 1.09 0.51 12.80
CA THR A 172 -0.35 0.29 12.95
C THR A 172 -0.83 -0.81 12.00
N GLY A 173 -2.10 -1.22 12.12
CA GLY A 173 -2.72 -2.28 11.32
C GLY A 173 -1.94 -3.59 11.43
N ILE A 174 -1.63 -4.22 10.30
CA ILE A 174 -0.83 -5.45 10.22
C ILE A 174 0.61 -5.31 10.78
N MET A 175 1.09 -4.06 10.97
CA MET A 175 2.39 -3.78 11.57
C MET A 175 2.31 -3.49 13.07
N SER A 176 1.10 -3.37 13.64
CA SER A 176 0.92 -3.03 15.06
C SER A 176 1.47 -4.12 15.97
N ALA A 177 2.11 -3.71 17.07
CA ALA A 177 2.51 -4.59 18.17
C ALA A 177 1.34 -4.95 19.11
N SER A 178 0.16 -4.34 18.91
CA SER A 178 -1.02 -4.58 19.74
C SER A 178 -1.77 -5.84 19.26
N PRO A 179 -1.92 -6.89 20.10
CA PRO A 179 -2.72 -8.07 19.74
C PRO A 179 -4.19 -7.74 19.47
N ALA A 180 -4.69 -6.63 20.03
CA ALA A 180 -6.06 -6.17 19.78
C ALA A 180 -6.24 -5.58 18.38
N GLU A 181 -5.14 -5.16 17.73
CA GLU A 181 -5.12 -4.60 16.38
C GLU A 181 -4.60 -5.59 15.34
N ASN A 182 -3.58 -6.33 15.71
CA ASN A 182 -2.86 -7.30 14.90
C ASN A 182 -2.84 -8.67 15.59
N PRO A 183 -3.98 -9.37 15.67
CA PRO A 183 -4.09 -10.60 16.44
C PRO A 183 -3.15 -11.72 15.94
N ASP A 184 -2.79 -11.69 14.66
CA ASP A 184 -2.05 -12.77 13.99
C ASP A 184 -0.54 -12.54 13.98
N PHE A 185 -0.08 -11.29 13.88
CA PHE A 185 1.33 -10.97 13.60
C PHE A 185 1.98 -10.00 14.60
N TYR A 186 1.29 -9.61 15.69
CA TYR A 186 1.80 -8.63 16.66
C TYR A 186 3.13 -8.97 17.33
N ASN A 187 3.61 -10.21 17.24
CA ASN A 187 4.87 -10.66 17.81
C ASN A 187 5.90 -11.10 16.76
N TRP A 188 5.64 -10.87 15.46
CA TRP A 188 6.61 -11.14 14.38
C TRP A 188 7.68 -10.06 14.33
N ASN A 189 8.81 -10.30 13.67
CA ASN A 189 9.70 -9.22 13.27
C ASN A 189 8.98 -8.37 12.22
N ARG A 190 8.82 -7.08 12.48
CA ARG A 190 8.07 -6.18 11.60
C ARG A 190 9.02 -5.14 11.06
N VAL A 191 9.17 -5.11 9.74
CA VAL A 191 10.04 -4.19 9.02
C VAL A 191 9.20 -3.29 8.11
N LYS A 192 9.45 -1.99 8.11
CA LYS A 192 8.99 -1.09 7.04
C LYS A 192 10.18 -0.52 6.28
N ILE A 193 10.35 -0.92 5.03
CA ILE A 193 11.35 -0.34 4.12
C ILE A 193 10.80 0.99 3.60
N ARG A 194 11.57 2.06 3.76
CA ARG A 194 11.15 3.42 3.39
C ARG A 194 11.26 3.63 1.88
N TYR A 195 10.25 4.30 1.32
CA TYR A 195 10.09 4.49 -0.12
C TYR A 195 10.64 5.84 -0.56
N CYS A 196 11.71 5.83 -1.36
CA CYS A 196 12.37 7.05 -1.82
C CYS A 196 12.87 7.01 -3.28
N ASP A 197 12.42 6.05 -4.09
CA ASP A 197 12.82 5.88 -5.50
C ASP A 197 11.78 6.40 -6.49
N SER A 198 10.50 6.42 -6.13
CA SER A 198 9.38 6.87 -6.99
C SER A 198 9.03 5.97 -8.19
N ALA A 199 9.44 4.70 -8.20
CA ALA A 199 9.13 3.68 -9.21
C ALA A 199 8.70 2.33 -8.59
N SER A 200 8.05 2.34 -7.41
CA SER A 200 7.64 1.09 -6.74
C SER A 200 8.79 0.09 -6.58
N PHE A 201 9.98 0.57 -6.22
CA PHE A 201 11.19 -0.23 -6.08
C PHE A 201 11.67 -0.93 -7.37
N ALA A 202 11.22 -0.51 -8.55
CA ALA A 202 11.53 -1.20 -9.81
C ALA A 202 12.49 -0.44 -10.74
N GLY A 203 12.81 0.83 -10.47
CA GLY A 203 13.74 1.61 -11.31
C GLY A 203 15.22 1.26 -11.06
N ASP A 204 16.04 1.25 -12.11
CA ASP A 204 17.51 1.31 -11.97
C ASP A 204 18.20 2.18 -13.04
N THR A 205 18.19 3.49 -12.86
CA THR A 205 18.96 4.41 -13.70
C THR A 205 19.47 5.64 -12.95
N PHE A 206 20.39 6.36 -13.57
CA PHE A 206 20.84 7.67 -13.12
C PHE A 206 20.74 8.65 -14.28
N ASP A 207 19.93 9.69 -14.09
CA ASP A 207 19.75 10.74 -15.08
C ASP A 207 20.85 11.80 -14.90
N LYS A 208 21.84 11.79 -15.79
CA LYS A 208 22.95 12.76 -15.79
C LYS A 208 22.50 14.20 -16.01
N GLY A 209 21.40 14.41 -16.74
CA GLY A 209 20.90 15.76 -17.04
C GLY A 209 20.23 16.41 -15.84
N THR A 210 19.50 15.63 -15.04
CA THR A 210 18.82 16.13 -13.83
C THR A 210 19.59 15.85 -12.53
N GLY A 211 20.59 14.97 -12.57
CA GLY A 211 21.32 14.50 -11.39
C GLY A 211 20.48 13.63 -10.45
N LEU A 212 19.37 13.06 -10.94
CA LEU A 212 18.45 12.24 -10.14
C LEU A 212 18.83 10.76 -10.21
N TYR A 213 18.77 10.09 -9.06
CA TYR A 213 18.93 8.65 -8.93
C TYR A 213 17.56 7.96 -8.95
N PHE A 214 17.37 6.95 -9.78
CA PHE A 214 16.18 6.09 -9.75
C PHE A 214 16.63 4.68 -9.46
N ARG A 215 16.84 4.36 -8.18
CA ARG A 215 17.56 3.15 -7.72
C ARG A 215 16.67 2.20 -6.93
N GLY A 216 15.37 2.18 -7.23
CA GLY A 216 14.38 1.35 -6.57
C GLY A 216 14.80 -0.11 -6.46
N GLN A 217 15.24 -0.72 -7.58
CA GLN A 217 15.63 -2.13 -7.60
C GLN A 217 16.83 -2.39 -6.69
N ARG A 218 17.81 -1.48 -6.69
CA ARG A 218 18.98 -1.60 -5.81
C ARG A 218 18.64 -1.42 -4.35
N ILE A 219 17.74 -0.48 -4.03
CA ILE A 219 17.25 -0.28 -2.66
C ILE A 219 16.54 -1.56 -2.18
N TRP A 220 15.69 -2.15 -3.01
CA TRP A 220 15.02 -3.42 -2.72
C TRP A 220 16.04 -4.53 -2.42
N GLU A 221 16.98 -4.78 -3.33
CA GLU A 221 17.97 -5.85 -3.18
C GLU A 221 18.82 -5.66 -1.92
N GLU A 222 19.33 -4.45 -1.69
CA GLU A 222 20.18 -4.15 -0.54
C GLU A 222 19.42 -4.23 0.79
N ALA A 223 18.18 -3.74 0.83
CA ALA A 223 17.36 -3.85 2.03
C ALA A 223 17.07 -5.31 2.36
N ILE A 224 16.66 -6.13 1.38
CA ILE A 224 16.37 -7.55 1.63
C ILE A 224 17.63 -8.33 2.02
N GLN A 225 18.76 -8.12 1.34
CA GLN A 225 20.04 -8.73 1.70
C GLN A 225 20.48 -8.37 3.12
N HIS A 226 20.33 -7.10 3.51
CA HIS A 226 20.62 -6.66 4.88
C HIS A 226 19.71 -7.36 5.89
N LEU A 227 18.40 -7.41 5.66
CA LEU A 227 17.45 -8.11 6.54
C LEU A 227 17.78 -9.60 6.69
N LEU A 228 18.17 -10.26 5.59
CA LEU A 228 18.65 -11.64 5.62
C LEU A 228 19.87 -11.79 6.55
N SER A 229 20.82 -10.86 6.48
CA SER A 229 22.06 -10.88 7.28
C SER A 229 21.82 -10.71 8.78
N ILE A 230 20.75 -10.00 9.18
CA ILE A 230 20.43 -9.74 10.59
C ILE A 230 19.43 -10.75 11.19
N GLY A 231 19.14 -11.85 10.48
CA GLY A 231 18.41 -13.00 11.01
C GLY A 231 17.26 -13.50 10.14
N MET A 232 16.80 -12.71 9.15
CA MET A 232 15.69 -13.13 8.29
C MET A 232 16.03 -14.37 7.47
N ALA A 233 17.31 -14.64 7.18
CA ALA A 233 17.74 -15.85 6.46
C ALA A 233 17.35 -17.17 7.17
N SER A 234 17.09 -17.13 8.48
CA SER A 234 16.65 -18.27 9.29
C SER A 234 15.15 -18.26 9.63
N ALA A 235 14.36 -17.46 8.91
CA ALA A 235 12.93 -17.35 9.15
C ALA A 235 12.20 -18.66 8.86
N ASP A 236 11.23 -19.01 9.71
CA ASP A 236 10.26 -20.06 9.41
C ASP A 236 9.19 -19.55 8.44
N ARG A 237 8.83 -18.26 8.56
CA ARG A 237 7.81 -17.60 7.76
C ARG A 237 8.23 -16.18 7.39
N ALA A 238 8.01 -15.80 6.14
CA ALA A 238 8.26 -14.46 5.64
C ALA A 238 7.08 -13.97 4.80
N LEU A 239 6.55 -12.80 5.16
CA LEU A 239 5.45 -12.13 4.45
C LEU A 239 5.97 -10.83 3.84
N LEU A 240 5.96 -10.73 2.51
CA LEU A 240 6.14 -9.46 1.82
C LEU A 240 4.79 -8.75 1.73
N THR A 241 4.75 -7.46 2.05
CA THR A 241 3.53 -6.67 1.89
C THR A 241 3.84 -5.22 1.57
N GLY A 242 2.83 -4.44 1.20
CA GLY A 242 2.93 -3.02 0.96
C GLY A 242 1.57 -2.44 0.59
N CYS A 243 1.45 -1.12 0.69
CA CYS A 243 0.23 -0.40 0.31
C CYS A 243 0.48 0.55 -0.87
N SER A 244 -0.49 0.70 -1.78
CA SER A 244 -0.43 1.67 -2.88
C SER A 244 0.78 1.39 -3.79
N ALA A 245 1.71 2.34 -3.96
CA ALA A 245 2.96 2.10 -4.68
C ALA A 245 3.80 0.96 -4.08
N GLY A 246 3.74 0.76 -2.76
CA GLY A 246 4.37 -0.38 -2.09
C GLY A 246 3.58 -1.69 -2.29
N GLY A 247 2.27 -1.61 -2.52
CA GLY A 247 1.44 -2.75 -2.92
C GLY A 247 1.79 -3.21 -4.33
N LEU A 248 1.94 -2.27 -5.27
CA LEU A 248 2.47 -2.56 -6.60
C LEU A 248 3.87 -3.18 -6.52
N ALA A 249 4.75 -2.63 -5.67
CA ALA A 249 6.07 -3.20 -5.43
C ALA A 249 5.99 -4.64 -4.89
N ALA A 250 5.07 -4.92 -3.96
CA ALA A 250 4.87 -6.27 -3.43
C ALA A 250 4.44 -7.27 -4.51
N ILE A 251 3.70 -6.82 -5.54
CA ILE A 251 3.36 -7.64 -6.71
C ILE A 251 4.60 -7.86 -7.58
N LEU A 252 5.29 -6.78 -7.98
CA LEU A 252 6.45 -6.82 -8.87
C LEU A 252 7.60 -7.68 -8.31
N HIS A 253 7.85 -7.61 -7.01
CA HIS A 253 8.97 -8.28 -6.36
C HIS A 253 8.59 -9.58 -5.65
N CYS A 254 7.33 -10.06 -5.76
CA CYS A 254 6.88 -11.24 -4.99
C CYS A 254 7.74 -12.48 -5.26
N ASP A 255 8.00 -12.79 -6.53
CA ASP A 255 8.85 -13.92 -6.91
C ASP A 255 10.33 -13.70 -6.61
N GLN A 256 10.82 -12.46 -6.69
CA GLN A 256 12.17 -12.13 -6.24
C GLN A 256 12.32 -12.38 -4.73
N PHE A 257 11.29 -12.03 -3.95
CA PHE A 257 11.26 -12.29 -2.51
C PHE A 257 11.28 -13.78 -2.19
N GLY A 258 10.45 -14.58 -2.88
CA GLY A 258 10.48 -16.04 -2.79
C GLY A 258 11.86 -16.63 -3.15
N ALA A 259 12.48 -16.12 -4.22
CA ALA A 259 13.78 -16.58 -4.69
C ALA A 259 14.91 -16.37 -3.67
N PHE A 260 14.86 -15.32 -2.83
CA PHE A 260 15.84 -15.12 -1.76
C PHE A 260 15.86 -16.26 -0.73
N PHE A 261 14.79 -17.06 -0.63
CA PHE A 261 14.66 -18.21 0.26
C PHE A 261 14.73 -19.56 -0.48
N ALA A 262 15.03 -19.58 -1.77
CA ALA A 262 15.14 -20.81 -2.53
C ALA A 262 16.12 -21.81 -1.87
N GLY A 263 15.69 -23.08 -1.77
CA GLY A 263 16.46 -24.13 -1.08
C GLY A 263 16.39 -24.09 0.46
N ARG A 264 15.64 -23.17 1.06
CA ARG A 264 15.38 -23.11 2.51
C ARG A 264 14.00 -23.65 2.85
N SER A 265 13.78 -23.98 4.11
CA SER A 265 12.48 -24.42 4.65
C SER A 265 11.56 -23.27 5.05
N THR A 266 11.77 -22.06 4.51
CA THR A 266 10.99 -20.86 4.85
C THR A 266 9.69 -20.82 4.04
N THR A 267 8.56 -20.65 4.71
CA THR A 267 7.29 -20.39 4.04
C THR A 267 7.20 -18.92 3.65
N VAL A 268 7.19 -18.64 2.35
CA VAL A 268 7.11 -17.27 1.81
C VAL A 268 5.72 -17.01 1.22
N LYS A 269 5.14 -15.86 1.56
CA LYS A 269 3.88 -15.36 0.99
C LYS A 269 3.96 -13.86 0.72
N CYS A 270 3.09 -13.36 -0.15
CA CYS A 270 2.95 -11.94 -0.44
C CYS A 270 1.51 -11.46 -0.17
N LEU A 271 1.38 -10.19 0.21
CA LEU A 271 0.10 -9.49 0.39
C LEU A 271 0.22 -8.09 -0.23
N ALA A 272 -0.46 -7.84 -1.33
CA ALA A 272 -0.51 -6.52 -1.93
C ALA A 272 -1.81 -5.80 -1.52
N ASP A 273 -1.69 -4.70 -0.79
CA ASP A 273 -2.80 -3.81 -0.42
C ASP A 273 -2.85 -2.60 -1.35
N ALA A 274 -4.02 -2.31 -1.94
CA ALA A 274 -4.26 -1.18 -2.83
C ALA A 274 -3.22 -1.04 -3.96
N GLY A 275 -2.64 -2.16 -4.41
CA GLY A 275 -1.55 -2.22 -5.37
C GLY A 275 -1.98 -2.60 -6.80
N LEU A 276 -3.23 -3.04 -6.97
CA LEU A 276 -3.78 -3.51 -8.24
C LEU A 276 -4.36 -2.33 -9.02
N PHE A 277 -3.50 -1.62 -9.75
CA PHE A 277 -3.92 -0.55 -10.67
C PHE A 277 -4.21 -1.13 -12.05
N LEU A 278 -5.29 -0.66 -12.69
CA LEU A 278 -5.72 -1.16 -14.00
C LEU A 278 -5.40 -0.19 -15.14
N ASP A 279 -4.83 -0.69 -16.22
CA ASP A 279 -4.76 -0.01 -17.52
C ASP A 279 -6.16 0.06 -18.18
N ALA A 280 -6.98 0.97 -17.65
CA ALA A 280 -8.36 1.20 -18.04
C ALA A 280 -8.51 2.47 -18.89
N VAL A 281 -9.57 2.50 -19.72
CA VAL A 281 -9.95 3.71 -20.45
C VAL A 281 -10.56 4.74 -19.48
N ASP A 282 -10.07 5.97 -19.54
CA ASP A 282 -10.57 7.08 -18.72
C ASP A 282 -11.88 7.68 -19.26
N VAL A 283 -12.49 8.61 -18.52
CA VAL A 283 -13.78 9.19 -18.91
C VAL A 283 -13.73 10.03 -20.19
N SER A 284 -12.53 10.45 -20.63
CA SER A 284 -12.32 11.11 -21.92
C SER A 284 -12.10 10.13 -23.08
N GLY A 285 -12.13 8.82 -22.84
CA GLY A 285 -11.81 7.82 -23.86
C GLY A 285 -10.31 7.60 -24.07
N GLY A 286 -9.46 8.24 -23.25
CA GLY A 286 -8.01 8.10 -23.28
C GLY A 286 -7.49 6.98 -22.37
N ARG A 287 -6.16 6.85 -22.30
CA ARG A 287 -5.47 5.95 -21.36
C ARG A 287 -4.49 6.75 -20.49
N SER A 288 -5.02 7.71 -19.74
CA SER A 288 -4.20 8.64 -18.94
C SER A 288 -3.23 7.94 -17.97
N LEU A 289 -3.66 6.84 -17.33
CA LEU A 289 -2.79 6.09 -16.42
C LEU A 289 -1.68 5.34 -17.17
N ARG A 290 -1.96 4.79 -18.36
CA ARG A 290 -0.94 4.17 -19.22
C ARG A 290 0.12 5.16 -19.62
N SER A 291 -0.26 6.37 -20.04
CA SER A 291 0.70 7.43 -20.37
C SER A 291 1.56 7.80 -19.16
N TYR A 292 0.93 7.96 -17.99
CA TYR A 292 1.63 8.28 -16.74
C TYR A 292 2.62 7.17 -16.31
N TYR A 293 2.24 5.90 -16.43
CA TYR A 293 3.13 4.77 -16.17
C TYR A 293 4.21 4.62 -17.24
N GLY A 294 3.91 4.91 -18.50
CA GLY A 294 4.91 4.89 -19.58
C GLY A 294 6.03 5.89 -19.34
N ASP A 295 5.68 7.10 -18.90
CA ASP A 295 6.65 8.10 -18.48
C ASP A 295 7.52 7.64 -17.31
N ILE A 296 6.94 6.97 -16.30
CA ILE A 296 7.69 6.39 -15.17
C ILE A 296 8.66 5.32 -15.66
N VAL A 297 8.15 4.36 -16.44
CA VAL A 297 8.93 3.22 -16.94
C VAL A 297 10.11 3.69 -17.78
N ALA A 298 9.89 4.66 -18.66
CA ALA A 298 10.91 5.23 -19.51
C ALA A 298 11.93 6.07 -18.72
N MET A 299 11.47 7.02 -17.89
CA MET A 299 12.35 7.95 -17.18
C MET A 299 13.20 7.25 -16.11
N GLN A 300 12.63 6.27 -15.43
CA GLN A 300 13.24 5.65 -14.25
C GLN A 300 13.93 4.31 -14.54
N GLY A 301 13.96 3.89 -15.82
CA GLY A 301 14.66 2.68 -16.25
C GLY A 301 14.10 1.41 -15.61
N VAL A 302 12.78 1.25 -15.64
CA VAL A 302 12.09 0.14 -14.97
C VAL A 302 12.15 -1.17 -15.76
N ALA A 303 12.16 -1.08 -17.10
CA ALA A 303 11.97 -2.23 -17.99
C ALA A 303 12.84 -3.47 -17.69
N PRO A 304 14.16 -3.35 -17.38
CA PRO A 304 15.00 -4.52 -17.10
C PRO A 304 14.63 -5.30 -15.84
N ASN A 305 13.87 -4.67 -14.93
CA ASN A 305 13.52 -5.22 -13.62
C ASN A 305 12.09 -5.78 -13.57
N LEU A 306 11.37 -5.74 -14.70
CA LEU A 306 10.04 -6.32 -14.83
C LEU A 306 10.11 -7.83 -15.11
N PRO A 307 9.05 -8.59 -14.80
CA PRO A 307 9.03 -10.03 -15.07
C PRO A 307 9.24 -10.35 -16.55
N PRO A 308 10.26 -11.17 -16.91
CA PRO A 308 10.47 -11.62 -18.30
C PRO A 308 9.25 -12.34 -18.87
N THR A 309 8.52 -13.06 -18.00
CA THR A 309 7.26 -13.73 -18.34
C THR A 309 6.25 -12.79 -19.01
N CYS A 310 6.30 -11.48 -18.74
CA CYS A 310 5.49 -10.47 -19.40
C CYS A 310 6.25 -9.73 -20.51
N THR A 311 7.48 -9.26 -20.24
CA THR A 311 8.20 -8.39 -21.21
C THR A 311 8.62 -9.12 -22.49
N ASP A 312 8.62 -10.45 -22.50
CA ASP A 312 8.88 -11.25 -23.71
C ASP A 312 7.77 -11.12 -24.77
N HIS A 313 6.58 -10.64 -24.40
CA HIS A 313 5.44 -10.56 -25.32
C HIS A 313 4.59 -9.28 -25.19
N LEU A 314 4.79 -8.47 -24.14
CA LEU A 314 4.18 -7.15 -23.95
C LEU A 314 5.24 -6.08 -23.74
N ASP A 315 4.88 -4.82 -24.02
CA ASP A 315 5.75 -3.68 -23.73
C ASP A 315 5.91 -3.46 -22.23
N ALA A 316 7.04 -2.85 -21.84
CA ALA A 316 7.37 -2.62 -20.43
C ALA A 316 6.33 -1.78 -19.66
N THR A 317 5.60 -0.87 -20.33
CA THR A 317 4.53 -0.12 -19.67
C THR A 317 3.39 -1.03 -19.29
N SER A 318 2.96 -1.91 -20.22
CA SER A 318 1.97 -2.94 -19.94
C SER A 318 2.41 -3.86 -18.79
N CYS A 319 3.68 -4.26 -18.74
CA CYS A 319 4.20 -5.12 -17.67
C CYS A 319 4.37 -4.44 -16.30
N PHE A 320 4.33 -3.11 -16.26
CA PHE A 320 4.27 -2.37 -14.99
C PHE A 320 2.85 -2.35 -14.38
N PHE A 321 1.83 -2.71 -15.17
CA PHE A 321 0.47 -2.91 -14.66
C PHE A 321 0.28 -4.34 -14.14
N PRO A 322 -0.14 -4.52 -12.87
CA PRO A 322 -0.32 -5.83 -12.26
C PRO A 322 -1.19 -6.81 -13.04
N GLN A 323 -2.24 -6.33 -13.70
CA GLN A 323 -3.17 -7.16 -14.49
C GLN A 323 -2.49 -8.06 -15.53
N ASN A 324 -1.28 -7.70 -15.98
CA ASN A 324 -0.55 -8.42 -17.02
C ASN A 324 0.51 -9.37 -16.44
N ILE A 325 0.70 -9.39 -15.11
CA ILE A 325 1.74 -10.19 -14.46
C ILE A 325 1.21 -11.10 -13.36
N ILE A 326 0.06 -10.80 -12.74
CA ILE A 326 -0.49 -11.52 -11.58
C ILE A 326 -0.65 -13.03 -11.81
N ASP A 327 -1.05 -13.43 -13.02
CA ASP A 327 -1.25 -14.84 -13.38
C ASP A 327 0.06 -15.62 -13.50
N SER A 328 1.18 -14.91 -13.66
CA SER A 328 2.52 -15.51 -13.81
C SER A 328 3.30 -15.59 -12.49
N ILE A 329 2.79 -14.99 -11.41
CA ILE A 329 3.45 -15.00 -10.10
C ILE A 329 3.38 -16.41 -9.50
N LYS A 330 4.54 -16.97 -9.16
CA LYS A 330 4.67 -18.33 -8.62
C LYS A 330 4.52 -18.37 -7.10
N THR A 331 4.97 -17.32 -6.43
CA THR A 331 4.94 -17.20 -4.97
C THR A 331 3.52 -16.84 -4.52
N PRO A 332 2.92 -17.55 -3.54
CA PRO A 332 1.54 -17.30 -3.15
C PRO A 332 1.30 -15.84 -2.75
N ILE A 333 0.38 -15.18 -3.46
CA ILE A 333 0.05 -13.77 -3.26
C ILE A 333 -1.45 -13.59 -2.99
N PHE A 334 -1.74 -12.78 -1.96
CA PHE A 334 -3.09 -12.28 -1.68
C PHE A 334 -3.21 -10.84 -2.17
N LEU A 335 -4.23 -10.55 -2.98
CA LEU A 335 -4.54 -9.19 -3.42
C LEU A 335 -5.71 -8.64 -2.61
N LEU A 336 -5.46 -7.53 -1.94
CA LEU A 336 -6.47 -6.73 -1.27
C LEU A 336 -6.60 -5.40 -2.02
N ASN A 337 -7.73 -5.19 -2.70
CA ASN A 337 -7.96 -3.93 -3.39
C ASN A 337 -9.40 -3.46 -3.19
N ALA A 338 -9.59 -2.14 -3.06
CA ALA A 338 -10.92 -1.57 -3.19
C ALA A 338 -11.39 -1.71 -4.64
N ALA A 339 -12.67 -2.00 -4.86
CA ALA A 339 -13.27 -2.00 -6.18
C ALA A 339 -13.24 -0.60 -6.81
N TYR A 340 -13.27 0.43 -5.97
CA TYR A 340 -13.14 1.83 -6.35
C TYR A 340 -11.98 2.46 -5.60
N ASP A 341 -10.76 2.13 -6.02
CA ASP A 341 -9.56 2.76 -5.49
C ASP A 341 -9.58 4.27 -5.77
N VAL A 342 -9.45 5.07 -4.71
CA VAL A 342 -9.57 6.54 -4.80
C VAL A 342 -8.50 7.14 -5.69
N TRP A 343 -7.28 6.60 -5.67
CA TRP A 343 -6.19 7.09 -6.50
C TRP A 343 -6.46 6.79 -7.97
N GLN A 344 -6.83 5.55 -8.30
CA GLN A 344 -7.18 5.17 -9.66
C GLN A 344 -8.36 5.98 -10.18
N VAL A 345 -9.45 6.07 -9.41
CA VAL A 345 -10.64 6.86 -9.78
C VAL A 345 -10.25 8.31 -10.03
N THR A 346 -9.46 8.92 -9.14
CA THR A 346 -9.01 10.32 -9.34
C THR A 346 -8.19 10.49 -10.61
N LYS A 347 -7.35 9.51 -10.98
CA LYS A 347 -6.54 9.56 -12.21
C LYS A 347 -7.37 9.34 -13.47
N CYS A 348 -8.38 8.48 -13.43
CA CYS A 348 -9.29 8.24 -14.55
C CYS A 348 -10.37 9.32 -14.72
N LEU A 349 -10.62 10.15 -13.69
CA LEU A 349 -11.64 11.21 -13.73
C LEU A 349 -11.10 12.61 -14.09
N HIS A 350 -9.79 12.78 -14.28
CA HIS A 350 -9.18 14.10 -14.52
C HIS A 350 -9.49 14.74 -15.90
N ALA A 351 -10.47 14.23 -16.65
CA ALA A 351 -11.09 14.93 -17.76
C ALA A 351 -12.45 15.51 -17.33
N GLY A 352 -12.42 16.63 -16.60
CA GLY A 352 -13.59 17.46 -16.30
C GLY A 352 -14.57 16.86 -15.30
N MET A 353 -14.86 17.58 -14.22
CA MET A 353 -15.90 17.23 -13.27
C MET A 353 -17.30 17.31 -13.91
N THR A 354 -17.72 16.27 -14.62
CA THR A 354 -19.12 15.93 -14.83
C THR A 354 -19.18 14.44 -15.18
N TYR A 355 -20.19 13.70 -14.71
CA TYR A 355 -20.44 12.26 -14.98
C TYR A 355 -19.81 11.22 -14.04
N LEU A 356 -20.22 11.28 -12.76
CA LEU A 356 -19.93 10.29 -11.71
C LEU A 356 -20.54 8.87 -11.94
N LYS A 357 -21.26 8.62 -13.04
CA LYS A 357 -22.13 7.42 -13.18
C LYS A 357 -21.71 6.41 -14.26
N VAL A 358 -20.92 6.82 -15.25
CA VAL A 358 -20.60 5.97 -16.43
C VAL A 358 -19.21 5.33 -16.34
N GLY A 359 -18.20 6.03 -15.79
CA GLY A 359 -16.86 5.47 -15.59
C GLY A 359 -16.80 4.34 -14.56
N VAL A 360 -17.67 4.40 -13.54
CA VAL A 360 -17.77 3.44 -12.43
C VAL A 360 -18.21 2.05 -12.94
N THR A 361 -19.11 1.99 -13.94
CA THR A 361 -19.63 0.73 -14.50
C THR A 361 -18.62 -0.04 -15.36
N ASN A 362 -17.68 0.64 -16.01
CA ASN A 362 -16.66 -0.02 -16.84
C ASN A 362 -15.54 -0.62 -15.98
N LEU A 363 -15.09 0.10 -14.95
CA LEU A 363 -14.12 -0.40 -13.99
C LEU A 363 -14.65 -1.64 -13.25
N HIS A 364 -15.95 -1.66 -12.91
CA HIS A 364 -16.57 -2.83 -12.29
C HIS A 364 -16.52 -4.08 -13.18
N LYS A 365 -16.69 -3.95 -14.50
CA LYS A 365 -16.61 -5.08 -15.44
C LYS A 365 -15.18 -5.62 -15.60
N GLU A 366 -14.20 -4.72 -15.67
CA GLU A 366 -12.79 -5.12 -15.79
C GLU A 366 -12.28 -5.81 -14.52
N VAL A 367 -12.66 -5.29 -13.34
CA VAL A 367 -12.32 -5.90 -12.05
C VAL A 367 -13.04 -7.24 -11.85
N ALA A 368 -14.29 -7.39 -12.29
CA ALA A 368 -15.03 -8.66 -12.20
C ALA A 368 -14.45 -9.74 -13.13
N ASN A 369 -14.04 -9.40 -14.35
CA ASN A 369 -13.42 -10.35 -15.28
C ASN A 369 -12.09 -10.92 -14.75
N LEU A 370 -11.30 -10.12 -14.02
CA LEU A 370 -10.07 -10.59 -13.37
C LEU A 370 -10.33 -11.54 -12.20
N THR A 371 -11.55 -11.64 -11.68
CA THR A 371 -11.90 -12.56 -10.58
C THR A 371 -12.52 -13.88 -11.04
N GLU A 372 -12.87 -14.02 -12.32
CA GLU A 372 -13.51 -15.22 -12.88
C GLU A 372 -12.53 -16.17 -13.61
N THR A 373 -11.27 -15.76 -13.77
CA THR A 373 -10.16 -16.58 -14.31
C THR A 373 -9.19 -16.95 -13.21
#